data_AF-A0A939ZXC9-F1
#
_entry.id   AF-A0A939ZXC9-F1
#
_cell.length_a   1.000
_cell.length_b   1.000
_cell.length_c   1.000
_cell.angle_alpha   90.00
_cell.angle_beta   90.00
_cell.angle_gamma   90.00
#
_symmetry.space_group_name_H-M   'P 1'
#
loop_
_entity.id
_entity.type
_entity.pdbx_description
1 polymer ?
#
loop_
_entity_poly.entity_id
_entity_poly.type
_entity_poly.pdbx_seq_one_letter_code
_entity_poly.pdbx_strand_id
1 'polypeptide(L)'
;MKIKLKIGCLLLAAAVCMALPAFGAPDPGAKTAEGDRIPVIFDTDICDDIDDVFALLCCVFHPKLDLKAVTVVHADVMSKARYVRKVLDMAGARDVPVGVGKSISRDRILRNQYHPHTDAGTGYDRFADDMPIGSYPGALEVMKQVLDASKEPVAVVCVGAMTNSAELAVEYPGLSRKVKGFFVMG
;
A
#
# COMPACT_ATOMS: atom_id res chain seq x y z
N MET A 1 -37.90 -25.23 20.96
CA MET A 1 -37.63 -24.21 22.00
C MET A 1 -36.15 -23.83 21.89
N LYS A 2 -35.82 -22.52 21.89
CA LYS A 2 -34.47 -21.89 21.72
C LYS A 2 -34.11 -21.37 20.32
N ILE A 3 -34.82 -20.33 19.84
CA ILE A 3 -34.29 -19.34 18.89
C ILE A 3 -34.84 -17.96 19.30
N LYS A 4 -34.31 -17.37 20.38
CA LYS A 4 -34.70 -16.00 20.81
C LYS A 4 -33.56 -15.18 21.46
N LEU A 5 -32.28 -15.55 21.30
CA LEU A 5 -31.18 -14.89 22.02
C LEU A 5 -30.02 -14.36 21.17
N LYS A 6 -30.23 -13.98 19.90
CA LYS A 6 -29.18 -13.34 19.09
C LYS A 6 -29.57 -12.03 18.39
N ILE A 7 -30.79 -11.53 18.58
CA ILE A 7 -31.24 -10.26 17.98
C ILE A 7 -30.94 -9.05 18.90
N GLY A 8 -30.72 -9.27 20.20
CA GLY A 8 -30.48 -8.19 21.17
C GLY A 8 -29.08 -7.55 21.11
N CYS A 9 -28.04 -8.26 20.67
CA CYS A 9 -26.69 -7.69 20.56
C CYS A 9 -26.51 -6.78 19.34
N LEU A 10 -27.30 -6.98 18.28
CA LEU A 10 -27.15 -6.22 17.03
C LEU A 10 -27.74 -4.81 17.14
N LEU A 11 -28.73 -4.61 18.01
CA LEU A 11 -29.36 -3.31 18.24
C LEU A 11 -28.55 -2.42 19.20
N LEU A 12 -27.73 -3.01 20.07
CA LEU A 12 -26.89 -2.23 20.99
C LEU A 12 -25.65 -1.64 20.29
N ALA A 13 -25.12 -2.30 19.25
CA ALA A 13 -24.02 -1.76 18.45
C ALA A 13 -24.44 -0.56 17.56
N ALA A 14 -25.71 -0.54 17.11
CA ALA A 14 -26.25 0.57 16.33
C ALA A 14 -26.48 1.84 17.18
N ALA A 15 -26.81 1.69 18.48
CA ALA A 15 -27.09 2.82 19.36
C ALA A 15 -25.83 3.55 19.83
N VAL A 16 -24.67 2.89 19.90
CA VAL A 16 -23.40 3.53 20.31
C VAL A 16 -22.80 4.40 19.19
N CYS A 17 -23.19 4.20 17.93
CA CYS A 17 -22.77 5.07 16.82
C CYS A 17 -23.51 6.42 16.74
N MET A 18 -24.62 6.61 17.46
CA MET A 18 -25.45 7.82 17.33
C MET A 18 -25.14 8.92 18.36
N ALA A 19 -24.17 8.72 19.26
CA ALA A 19 -23.88 9.67 20.36
C ALA A 19 -22.43 10.17 20.40
N LEU A 20 -21.69 10.08 19.29
CA LEU A 20 -20.44 10.81 19.14
C LEU A 20 -20.70 12.06 18.28
N PRO A 21 -20.18 13.25 18.66
CA PRO A 21 -20.20 14.37 17.74
C PRO A 21 -19.56 13.90 16.44
N ALA A 22 -20.26 14.09 15.33
CA ALA A 22 -19.83 13.70 14.01
C ALA A 22 -18.40 14.20 13.79
N PHE A 23 -17.43 13.29 13.91
CA PHE A 23 -16.13 13.48 13.30
C PHE A 23 -16.46 13.54 11.82
N GLY A 24 -16.58 14.76 11.29
CA GLY A 24 -17.07 15.00 9.95
C GLY A 24 -16.26 14.13 9.01
N ALA A 25 -16.92 13.11 8.43
CA ALA A 25 -16.34 12.41 7.31
C ALA A 25 -15.98 13.50 6.29
N PRO A 26 -14.72 13.57 5.83
CA PRO A 26 -14.36 14.55 4.82
C PRO A 26 -15.33 14.38 3.65
N ASP A 27 -15.84 15.49 3.14
CA ASP A 27 -16.71 15.49 1.96
C ASP A 27 -15.99 14.70 0.86
N PRO A 28 -16.52 13.54 0.42
CA PRO A 28 -15.90 12.74 -0.62
C PRO A 28 -15.78 13.48 -1.96
N GLY A 29 -16.42 14.65 -2.10
CA GLY A 29 -16.34 15.55 -3.24
C GLY A 29 -15.48 16.81 -3.04
N ALA A 30 -14.89 17.06 -1.86
CA ALA A 30 -14.04 18.22 -1.64
C ALA A 30 -12.70 18.05 -2.37
N LYS A 31 -12.64 18.54 -3.61
CA LYS A 31 -11.38 18.63 -4.36
C LYS A 31 -10.47 19.65 -3.67
N THR A 32 -9.50 19.16 -2.91
CA THR A 32 -8.30 19.92 -2.58
C THR A 32 -7.67 20.42 -3.89
N ALA A 33 -7.24 21.68 -3.91
CA ALA A 33 -6.53 22.24 -5.06
C ALA A 33 -5.29 21.37 -5.34
N GLU A 34 -4.96 21.19 -6.61
CA GLU A 34 -3.90 20.27 -7.07
C GLU A 34 -2.51 20.58 -6.47
N GLY A 35 -2.30 21.82 -6.00
CA GLY A 35 -1.07 22.24 -5.30
C GLY A 35 -1.04 22.06 -3.78
N ASP A 36 -2.11 21.55 -3.16
CA ASP A 36 -2.16 21.32 -1.70
C ASP A 36 -1.94 19.83 -1.32
N ARG A 37 -1.79 18.95 -2.31
CA ARG A 37 -1.62 17.51 -2.10
C ARG A 37 -0.15 17.13 -2.12
N ILE A 38 0.25 16.29 -1.17
CA ILE A 38 1.61 15.78 -1.07
C ILE A 38 1.73 14.60 -2.04
N PRO A 39 2.64 14.63 -3.03
CA PRO A 39 2.89 13.47 -3.89
C PRO A 39 3.55 12.36 -3.09
N VAL A 40 3.03 11.13 -3.22
CA VAL A 40 3.45 9.95 -2.43
C VAL A 40 3.84 8.80 -3.36
N ILE A 41 4.98 8.17 -3.05
CA ILE A 41 5.30 6.79 -3.44
C ILE A 41 5.09 5.92 -2.21
N PHE A 42 4.31 4.84 -2.34
CA PHE A 42 4.04 3.88 -1.28
C PHE A 42 4.82 2.58 -1.53
N ASP A 43 5.78 2.25 -0.68
CA ASP A 43 6.67 1.09 -0.79
C ASP A 43 6.33 0.06 0.30
N THR A 44 5.86 -1.12 -0.09
CA THR A 44 5.13 -2.04 0.79
C THR A 44 5.51 -3.50 0.55
N ASP A 45 5.44 -4.32 1.59
CA ASP A 45 5.54 -5.77 1.53
C ASP A 45 4.19 -6.45 1.85
N ILE A 46 3.09 -5.80 1.42
CA ILE A 46 1.69 -6.25 1.49
C ILE A 46 1.53 -7.76 1.27
N CYS A 47 0.48 -8.33 1.89
CA CYS A 47 0.19 -9.77 2.00
C CYS A 47 0.93 -10.49 3.13
N ASP A 48 1.93 -9.87 3.75
CA ASP A 48 2.55 -10.38 4.98
C ASP A 48 1.67 -10.02 6.20
N ASP A 49 1.02 -8.85 6.18
CA ASP A 49 0.02 -8.38 7.14
C ASP A 49 -1.12 -7.57 6.45
N ILE A 50 -2.14 -7.19 7.22
CA ILE A 50 -3.35 -6.53 6.70
C ILE A 50 -3.26 -5.00 6.76
N ASP A 51 -2.43 -4.44 7.63
CA ASP A 51 -2.30 -3.01 7.83
C ASP A 51 -1.74 -2.28 6.62
N ASP A 52 -0.89 -2.93 5.82
CA ASP A 52 -0.43 -2.43 4.52
C ASP A 52 -1.58 -2.13 3.55
N VAL A 53 -2.66 -2.93 3.58
CA VAL A 53 -3.86 -2.68 2.79
C VAL A 53 -4.54 -1.40 3.25
N PHE A 54 -4.69 -1.20 4.56
CA PHE A 54 -5.31 -0.01 5.12
C PHE A 54 -4.45 1.23 4.86
N ALA A 55 -3.14 1.13 4.98
CA ALA A 55 -2.21 2.21 4.67
C ALA A 55 -2.30 2.60 3.19
N LEU A 56 -2.34 1.63 2.27
CA LEU A 56 -2.54 1.89 0.85
C LEU A 56 -3.88 2.60 0.58
N LEU A 57 -4.98 2.13 1.17
CA LEU A 57 -6.30 2.76 1.01
C LEU A 57 -6.33 4.18 1.60
N CYS A 58 -5.63 4.43 2.71
CA CYS A 58 -5.41 5.78 3.23
C CYS A 58 -4.68 6.65 2.21
N CYS A 59 -3.62 6.16 1.56
CA CYS A 59 -2.94 6.92 0.51
C CYS A 59 -3.86 7.24 -0.68
N VAL A 60 -4.76 6.32 -1.05
CA VAL A 60 -5.72 6.51 -2.15
C VAL A 60 -6.77 7.56 -1.80
N PHE A 61 -7.39 7.47 -0.62
CA PHE A 61 -8.57 8.27 -0.28
C PHE A 61 -8.29 9.53 0.53
N HIS A 62 -7.10 9.70 1.10
CA HIS A 62 -6.81 10.87 1.91
C HIS A 62 -6.71 12.14 1.05
N PRO A 63 -7.49 13.20 1.34
CA PRO A 63 -7.61 14.37 0.46
C PRO A 63 -6.32 15.19 0.32
N LYS A 64 -5.36 15.03 1.25
CA LYS A 64 -4.06 15.71 1.17
C LYS A 64 -2.93 14.87 0.57
N LEU A 65 -3.19 13.60 0.21
CA LEU A 65 -2.19 12.73 -0.40
C LEU A 65 -2.50 12.54 -1.86
N ASP A 66 -1.49 12.47 -2.70
CA ASP A 66 -1.59 12.20 -4.13
C ASP A 66 -0.70 11.00 -4.44
N LEU A 67 -1.32 9.81 -4.48
CA LEU A 67 -0.61 8.56 -4.70
C LEU A 67 -0.11 8.48 -6.14
N LYS A 68 1.21 8.63 -6.31
CA LYS A 68 1.87 8.63 -7.61
C LYS A 68 2.33 7.26 -8.08
N ALA A 69 2.66 6.37 -7.16
CA ALA A 69 3.06 5.00 -7.45
C ALA A 69 2.96 4.12 -6.21
N VAL A 70 2.85 2.82 -6.44
CA VAL A 70 3.09 1.79 -5.43
C VAL A 70 4.27 0.93 -5.86
N THR A 71 5.18 0.64 -4.96
CA THR A 71 6.25 -0.35 -5.17
C THR A 71 6.12 -1.47 -4.17
N VAL A 72 6.39 -2.69 -4.63
CA VAL A 72 6.37 -3.87 -3.77
C VAL A 72 7.79 -4.37 -3.51
N VAL A 73 8.01 -4.86 -2.30
CA VAL A 73 9.31 -5.37 -1.85
C VAL A 73 9.13 -6.68 -1.08
N HIS A 74 10.24 -7.38 -0.87
CA HIS A 74 10.34 -8.61 -0.09
C HIS A 74 9.63 -9.84 -0.71
N ALA A 75 10.30 -11.00 -0.63
CA ALA A 75 9.76 -12.30 -1.03
C ALA A 75 9.12 -12.35 -2.44
N ASP A 76 7.87 -12.81 -2.53
CA ASP A 76 7.11 -12.98 -3.77
C ASP A 76 6.51 -11.65 -4.26
N VAL A 77 7.39 -10.75 -4.70
CA VAL A 77 7.04 -9.44 -5.25
C VAL A 77 6.03 -9.51 -6.41
N MET A 78 6.00 -10.60 -7.18
CA MET A 78 5.04 -10.73 -8.29
C MET A 78 3.62 -10.96 -7.79
N SER A 79 3.44 -11.80 -6.76
CA SER A 79 2.13 -11.99 -6.13
C SER A 79 1.68 -10.76 -5.37
N LYS A 80 2.59 -10.07 -4.67
CA LYS A 80 2.31 -8.80 -4.00
C LYS A 80 1.85 -7.73 -5.00
N ALA A 81 2.52 -7.59 -6.16
CA ALA A 81 2.10 -6.66 -7.20
C ALA A 81 0.70 -6.96 -7.76
N ARG A 82 0.35 -8.24 -7.96
CA ARG A 82 -1.03 -8.62 -8.36
C ARG A 82 -2.05 -8.21 -7.29
N TYR A 83 -1.72 -8.41 -6.02
CA TYR A 83 -2.58 -8.03 -4.91
C TYR A 83 -2.79 -6.51 -4.86
N VAL A 84 -1.70 -5.73 -4.91
CA VAL A 84 -1.76 -4.26 -5.00
C VAL A 84 -2.64 -3.82 -6.17
N ARG A 85 -2.42 -4.40 -7.36
CA ARG A 85 -3.21 -4.07 -8.56
C ARG A 85 -4.70 -4.32 -8.33
N LYS A 86 -5.07 -5.47 -7.74
CA LYS A 86 -6.47 -5.80 -7.41
C LYS A 86 -7.07 -4.79 -6.42
N VAL A 87 -6.34 -4.43 -5.37
CA VAL A 87 -6.79 -3.44 -4.38
C VAL A 87 -7.00 -2.07 -5.02
N LEU A 88 -6.05 -1.60 -5.84
CA LEU A 88 -6.16 -0.33 -6.56
C LEU A 88 -7.33 -0.34 -7.56
N ASP A 89 -7.58 -1.45 -8.25
CA ASP A 89 -8.70 -1.59 -9.18
C ASP A 89 -10.06 -1.48 -8.48
N MET A 90 -10.17 -2.05 -7.28
CA MET A 90 -11.37 -1.96 -6.45
C MET A 90 -11.55 -0.57 -5.84
N ALA A 91 -10.45 0.12 -5.51
CA ALA A 91 -10.46 1.47 -5.00
C ALA A 91 -10.66 2.55 -6.08
N GLY A 92 -10.73 2.16 -7.37
CA GLY A 92 -10.89 3.08 -8.50
C GLY A 92 -9.60 3.81 -8.92
N ALA A 93 -8.44 3.41 -8.40
CA ALA A 93 -7.13 4.00 -8.66
C ALA A 93 -6.36 3.21 -9.75
N ARG A 94 -7.00 3.02 -10.91
CA ARG A 94 -6.49 2.13 -11.98
C ARG A 94 -5.18 2.59 -12.60
N ASP A 95 -4.99 3.90 -12.69
CA ASP A 95 -3.86 4.50 -13.40
C ASP A 95 -2.58 4.61 -12.55
N VAL A 96 -2.65 4.26 -11.26
CA VAL A 96 -1.47 4.27 -10.38
C VAL A 96 -0.52 3.14 -10.80
N PRO A 97 0.72 3.43 -11.19
CA PRO A 97 1.70 2.43 -11.58
C PRO A 97 2.14 1.58 -10.38
N VAL A 98 2.36 0.29 -10.65
CA VAL A 98 2.86 -0.68 -9.66
C VAL A 98 4.23 -1.18 -10.12
N GLY A 99 5.27 -0.96 -9.30
CA GLY A 99 6.63 -1.39 -9.59
C GLY A 99 7.06 -2.57 -8.72
N VAL A 100 7.76 -3.54 -9.30
CA VAL A 100 8.27 -4.74 -8.59
C VAL A 100 9.73 -4.57 -8.17
N GLY A 101 9.98 -4.69 -6.87
CA GLY A 101 11.33 -4.71 -6.31
C GLY A 101 12.07 -6.00 -6.64
N LYS A 102 13.32 -6.11 -6.17
CA LYS A 102 14.07 -7.36 -6.32
C LYS A 102 13.51 -8.42 -5.37
N SER A 103 13.13 -9.57 -5.93
CA SER A 103 12.80 -10.75 -5.12
C SER A 103 14.06 -11.27 -4.43
N ILE A 104 13.98 -11.45 -3.12
CA ILE A 104 14.99 -12.20 -2.35
C ILE A 104 14.57 -13.67 -2.36
N SER A 105 15.52 -14.57 -2.63
CA SER A 105 15.22 -16.00 -2.79
C SER A 105 14.59 -16.59 -1.52
N ARG A 106 13.60 -17.46 -1.72
CA ARG A 106 12.89 -18.20 -0.67
C ARG A 106 13.84 -18.93 0.28
N ASP A 107 14.96 -19.47 -0.22
CA ASP A 107 15.99 -20.15 0.58
C ASP A 107 16.77 -19.23 1.53
N ARG A 108 16.78 -17.91 1.27
CA ARG A 108 17.38 -16.90 2.15
C ARG A 108 16.37 -16.42 3.19
N ILE A 109 15.08 -16.43 2.86
CA ILE A 109 13.97 -16.10 3.76
C ILE A 109 13.79 -17.21 4.81
N LEU A 110 13.72 -18.48 4.36
CA LEU A 110 13.58 -19.66 5.23
C LEU A 110 14.75 -19.86 6.21
N ARG A 111 15.93 -19.31 5.89
CA ARG A 111 17.10 -19.36 6.78
C ARG A 111 17.08 -18.31 7.89
N ASN A 112 16.29 -17.25 7.76
CA ASN A 112 16.35 -16.13 8.69
C ASN A 112 15.05 -15.88 9.47
N GLN A 113 13.87 -16.25 8.96
CA GLN A 113 12.62 -15.94 9.66
C GLN A 113 11.53 -16.98 9.36
N TYR A 114 11.07 -17.66 10.40
CA TYR A 114 9.75 -18.27 10.44
C TYR A 114 8.75 -17.12 10.62
N HIS A 115 8.16 -16.62 9.54
CA HIS A 115 7.02 -15.71 9.65
C HIS A 115 5.74 -16.56 9.53
N PRO A 116 4.89 -16.58 10.58
CA PRO A 116 3.64 -17.36 10.55
C PRO A 116 2.66 -16.90 9.45
N HIS A 117 2.97 -15.81 8.74
CA HIS A 117 2.17 -15.25 7.67
C HIS A 117 2.76 -15.41 6.25
N THR A 118 4.01 -15.90 6.13
CA THR A 118 4.67 -16.12 4.82
C THR A 118 4.45 -17.50 4.23
N ASP A 119 3.79 -18.41 4.96
CA ASP A 119 3.35 -19.67 4.38
C ASP A 119 2.21 -19.38 3.42
N ALA A 120 2.45 -19.63 2.12
CA ALA A 120 1.40 -19.72 1.10
C ALA A 120 0.24 -20.55 1.69
N GLY A 121 -0.88 -19.91 2.00
CA GLY A 121 -1.89 -20.48 2.88
C GLY A 121 -2.61 -19.53 3.85
N THR A 122 -2.16 -18.28 4.04
CA THR A 122 -2.93 -17.29 4.81
C THR A 122 -4.22 -16.84 4.11
N GLY A 123 -4.37 -17.13 2.81
CA GLY A 123 -5.55 -16.82 2.00
C GLY A 123 -5.50 -15.44 1.34
N TYR A 124 -4.59 -14.55 1.76
CA TYR A 124 -4.35 -13.26 1.10
C TYR A 124 -3.68 -13.45 -0.27
N ASP A 125 -2.80 -14.44 -0.40
CA ASP A 125 -2.21 -14.90 -1.65
C ASP A 125 -3.26 -15.21 -2.73
N ARG A 126 -4.40 -15.78 -2.31
CA ARG A 126 -5.50 -16.17 -3.21
C ARG A 126 -6.36 -15.04 -3.71
N PHE A 127 -6.34 -13.86 -3.06
CA PHE A 127 -7.24 -12.75 -3.39
C PHE A 127 -7.05 -12.23 -4.82
N ALA A 128 -5.85 -12.39 -5.37
CA ALA A 128 -5.50 -11.98 -6.72
C ALA A 128 -5.11 -13.16 -7.62
N ASP A 129 -5.52 -14.39 -7.29
CA ASP A 129 -5.28 -15.59 -8.11
C ASP A 129 -6.04 -15.53 -9.45
N ASP A 130 -7.17 -14.82 -9.48
CA ASP A 130 -7.95 -14.59 -10.69
C ASP A 130 -7.35 -13.50 -11.60
N MET A 131 -6.36 -12.75 -11.11
CA MET A 131 -5.66 -11.74 -11.90
C MET A 131 -4.51 -12.38 -12.67
N PRO A 132 -4.38 -12.10 -13.98
CA PRO A 132 -3.23 -12.59 -14.74
C PRO A 132 -1.93 -12.04 -14.14
N ILE A 133 -0.87 -12.85 -14.18
CA ILE A 133 0.48 -12.38 -13.89
C ILE A 133 0.89 -11.43 -15.03
N GLY A 134 0.61 -10.14 -14.85
CA GLY A 134 1.05 -9.09 -15.75
C GLY A 134 2.56 -8.89 -15.69
N SER A 135 3.10 -8.23 -16.72
CA SER A 135 4.45 -7.67 -16.65
C SER A 135 4.38 -6.35 -15.89
N TYR A 136 5.10 -6.29 -14.76
CA TYR A 136 5.25 -5.06 -13.98
C TYR A 136 6.64 -4.47 -14.24
N PRO A 137 6.76 -3.13 -14.37
CA PRO A 137 8.05 -2.46 -14.42
C PRO A 137 8.82 -2.64 -13.10
N GLY A 138 10.13 -2.43 -13.12
CA GLY A 138 10.94 -2.49 -11.90
C GLY A 138 10.59 -1.35 -10.92
N ALA A 139 10.66 -1.61 -9.62
CA ALA A 139 10.38 -0.61 -8.58
C ALA A 139 11.25 0.65 -8.77
N LEU A 140 12.55 0.48 -8.98
CA LEU A 140 13.47 1.60 -9.22
C LEU A 140 13.11 2.41 -10.46
N GLU A 141 12.65 1.75 -11.53
CA GLU A 141 12.22 2.43 -12.75
C GLU A 141 11.01 3.33 -12.47
N VAL A 142 10.00 2.78 -11.79
CA VAL A 142 8.79 3.53 -11.41
C VAL A 142 9.13 4.69 -10.47
N MET A 143 9.91 4.44 -9.41
CA MET A 143 10.33 5.48 -8.47
C MET A 143 11.07 6.61 -9.19
N LYS A 144 12.01 6.27 -10.07
CA LYS A 144 12.77 7.25 -10.87
C LYS A 144 11.84 8.07 -11.75
N GLN A 145 10.94 7.43 -12.50
CA GLN A 145 10.00 8.12 -13.39
C GLN A 145 9.13 9.12 -12.61
N VAL A 146 8.60 8.72 -11.45
CA VAL A 146 7.83 9.61 -10.58
C VAL A 146 8.67 10.79 -10.08
N LEU A 147 9.88 10.52 -9.58
CA LEU A 147 10.76 11.56 -9.02
C LEU A 147 11.24 12.57 -10.06
N ASP A 148 11.55 12.12 -11.27
CA ASP A 148 11.96 12.98 -12.38
C ASP A 148 10.80 13.84 -12.88
N ALA A 149 9.61 13.27 -13.02
CA ALA A 149 8.42 13.98 -13.48
C ALA A 149 7.86 14.95 -12.43
N SER A 150 8.14 14.71 -11.14
CA SER A 150 7.58 15.54 -10.08
C SER A 150 8.21 16.94 -10.03
N LYS A 151 7.33 17.94 -10.01
CA LYS A 151 7.68 19.35 -9.80
C LYS A 151 7.95 19.67 -8.33
N GLU A 152 7.37 18.88 -7.43
CA GLU A 152 7.49 19.03 -5.99
C GLU A 152 8.22 17.83 -5.35
N PRO A 153 8.87 18.00 -4.19
CA PRO A 153 9.48 16.88 -3.49
C PRO A 153 8.46 15.79 -3.12
N VAL A 154 8.78 14.54 -3.45
CA VAL A 154 7.90 13.37 -3.27
C VAL A 154 8.17 12.71 -1.91
N ALA A 155 7.11 12.43 -1.16
CA ALA A 155 7.21 11.63 0.06
C ALA A 155 7.30 10.14 -0.29
N VAL A 156 8.29 9.44 0.25
CA VAL A 156 8.42 7.99 0.07
C VAL A 156 8.02 7.33 1.39
N VAL A 157 6.86 6.67 1.40
CA VAL A 157 6.34 5.97 2.57
C VAL A 157 6.77 4.52 2.48
N CYS A 158 7.65 4.09 3.37
CA CYS A 158 8.22 2.76 3.42
C CYS A 158 7.56 1.98 4.55
N VAL A 159 6.68 1.05 4.22
CA VAL A 159 5.98 0.19 5.19
C VAL A 159 6.55 -1.23 5.20
N GLY A 160 7.24 -1.63 4.13
CA GLY A 160 8.01 -2.87 4.08
C GLY A 160 9.52 -2.69 4.20
N ALA A 161 10.25 -3.78 3.92
CA ALA A 161 11.72 -3.76 3.89
C ALA A 161 12.29 -2.65 2.97
N MET A 162 13.23 -1.84 3.48
CA MET A 162 13.76 -0.66 2.78
C MET A 162 14.70 -0.95 1.58
N THR A 163 14.64 -2.14 0.98
CA THR A 163 15.55 -2.55 -0.10
C THR A 163 15.42 -1.66 -1.34
N ASN A 164 14.18 -1.36 -1.77
CA ASN A 164 13.94 -0.48 -2.92
C ASN A 164 14.49 0.94 -2.68
N SER A 165 14.22 1.51 -1.50
CA SER A 165 14.71 2.84 -1.12
C SER A 165 16.23 2.90 -0.99
N ALA A 166 16.87 1.87 -0.42
CA ALA A 166 18.32 1.78 -0.34
C ALA A 166 18.96 1.70 -1.73
N GLU A 167 18.41 0.87 -2.61
CA GLU A 167 18.88 0.76 -4.00
C GLU A 167 18.69 2.07 -4.78
N LEU A 168 17.55 2.75 -4.62
CA LEU A 168 17.33 4.07 -5.21
C LEU A 168 18.41 5.08 -4.78
N ALA A 169 18.78 5.09 -3.50
CA ALA A 169 19.81 5.99 -2.96
C ALA A 169 21.22 5.67 -3.49
N VAL A 170 21.52 4.39 -3.72
CA VAL A 170 22.81 3.94 -4.26
C VAL A 170 22.92 4.20 -5.77
N GLU A 171 21.91 3.80 -6.54
CA GLU A 171 21.91 3.87 -8.00
C GLU A 171 21.65 5.31 -8.51
N TYR A 172 20.86 6.09 -7.77
CA TYR A 172 20.45 7.43 -8.16
C TYR A 172 20.63 8.47 -7.04
N PRO A 173 21.85 8.71 -6.56
CA PRO A 173 22.12 9.59 -5.41
C PRO A 173 21.63 11.03 -5.62
N GLY A 174 21.56 11.50 -6.87
CA GLY A 174 21.03 12.82 -7.23
C GLY A 174 19.53 13.00 -6.99
N LEU A 175 18.75 11.91 -6.98
CA LEU A 175 17.29 11.95 -6.75
C LEU A 175 16.91 12.24 -5.30
N SER A 176 17.84 12.13 -4.36
CA SER A 176 17.63 12.53 -2.96
C SER A 176 17.06 13.94 -2.81
N ARG A 177 17.43 14.87 -3.73
CA ARG A 177 16.95 16.26 -3.75
C ARG A 177 15.47 16.38 -4.14
N LYS A 178 14.93 15.36 -4.81
CA LYS A 178 13.52 15.24 -5.23
C LYS A 178 12.68 14.48 -4.21
N VAL A 179 13.29 13.89 -3.18
CA VAL A 179 12.59 13.19 -2.11
C VAL A 179 12.35 14.17 -0.96
N LYS A 180 11.10 14.34 -0.56
CA LYS A 180 10.69 15.14 0.61
C LYS A 180 11.20 14.51 1.91
N GLY A 181 11.19 13.19 1.96
CA GLY A 181 11.63 12.38 3.09
C GLY A 181 11.23 10.92 2.89
N PHE A 182 11.92 10.05 3.61
CA PHE A 182 11.52 8.64 3.78
C PHE A 182 10.78 8.52 5.11
N PHE A 183 9.53 8.08 5.05
CA PHE A 183 8.67 7.87 6.22
C PHE A 183 8.59 6.37 6.46
N VAL A 184 9.21 5.90 7.54
CA VAL A 184 9.49 4.47 7.73
C VAL A 184 8.65 3.91 8.87
N MET A 185 7.99 2.78 8.62
CA MET A 185 7.48 1.87 9.64
C MET A 185 8.55 0.78 9.85
N GLY A 186 8.97 0.54 11.09
CA GLY A 186 10.01 -0.44 11.41
C GLY A 186 10.44 -0.43 12.87
#